data_AF-A0A2V8CH63-F1
#
_entry.id   AF-A0A2V8CH63-F1
#
_cell.length_a   1.000
_cell.length_b   1.000
_cell.length_c   1.000
_cell.angle_alpha   90.00
_cell.angle_beta   90.00
_cell.angle_gamma   90.00
#
_symmetry.space_group_name_H-M   'P 1'
#
loop_
_entity.id
_entity.type
_entity.pdbx_description
1 polymer ?
#
loop_
_entity_poly.entity_id
_entity_poly.type
_entity_poly.pdbx_seq_one_letter_code
_entity_poly.pdbx_strand_id
1 'polypeptide(L)'
;MGVIVMAFVVTAVKMFSHDASPVVSAKGADAKVERAAMVTTAADADPLELPKAGASRSSPVTIVGCLERDDDRFKLKDTTGEDAPRARSWKSGFLKKSSASLAVSDPSNRAKLPSHVGQRVSVTGTLVDREVQVRSLQRLAASCGN
;
A
#
# COMPACT_ATOMS: atom_id res chain seq x y z
N MET A 1 42.24 0.88 -12.67
CA MET A 1 41.94 -0.13 -11.63
C MET A 1 42.23 0.51 -10.27
N GLY A 2 41.22 0.79 -9.46
CA GLY A 2 41.38 1.43 -8.15
C GLY A 2 40.39 0.82 -7.18
N VAL A 3 40.83 -0.22 -6.46
CA VAL A 3 40.08 -0.91 -5.42
C VAL A 3 40.11 -0.06 -4.16
N ILE A 4 38.98 0.56 -3.81
CA ILE A 4 38.77 1.12 -2.47
C ILE A 4 38.02 0.07 -1.67
N VAL A 5 38.81 -0.80 -1.04
CA VAL A 5 38.40 -1.64 0.08
C VAL A 5 38.32 -0.72 1.29
N MET A 6 37.11 -0.31 1.69
CA MET A 6 36.89 0.43 2.94
C MET A 6 35.80 -0.26 3.75
N ALA A 7 36.30 -1.10 4.66
CA ALA A 7 35.86 -1.29 6.05
C ALA A 7 34.35 -1.33 6.32
N PHE A 8 33.85 -2.55 6.46
CA PHE A 8 32.64 -2.86 7.22
C PHE A 8 32.85 -2.45 8.69
N VAL A 9 32.31 -1.31 9.09
CA VAL A 9 32.13 -0.98 10.51
C VAL A 9 30.82 -1.61 10.96
N VAL A 10 30.96 -2.71 11.70
CA VAL A 10 29.88 -3.41 12.40
C VAL A 10 29.40 -2.54 13.56
N THR A 11 28.30 -1.82 13.39
CA THR A 11 27.65 -1.11 14.49
C THR A 11 26.63 -2.04 15.15
N ALA A 12 26.89 -2.32 16.43
CA ALA A 12 26.25 -3.34 17.24
C ALA A 12 24.73 -3.16 17.45
N VAL A 13 24.04 -4.29 17.45
CA VAL A 13 22.66 -4.48 17.89
C VAL A 13 22.59 -4.53 19.42
N LYS A 14 21.89 -3.58 20.04
CA LYS A 14 21.27 -3.64 21.39
C LYS A 14 20.49 -2.33 21.56
N MET A 15 19.19 -2.29 21.80
CA MET A 15 18.53 -2.71 23.03
C MET A 15 17.08 -3.12 22.73
N PHE A 16 16.74 -4.38 23.01
CA PHE A 16 15.38 -4.86 23.23
C PHE A 16 15.13 -4.69 24.74
N SER A 17 14.36 -3.68 25.15
CA SER A 17 13.85 -3.59 26.51
C SER A 17 12.45 -4.18 26.53
N HIS A 18 12.38 -5.43 26.97
CA HIS A 18 11.17 -6.03 27.51
C HIS A 18 10.87 -5.35 28.85
N ASP A 19 9.69 -4.77 29.00
CA ASP A 19 9.14 -4.47 30.32
C ASP A 19 7.79 -5.18 30.46
N ALA A 20 7.67 -5.88 31.58
CA ALA A 20 6.71 -6.93 31.84
C ALA A 20 5.35 -6.36 32.30
N SER A 21 4.26 -6.93 31.78
CA SER A 21 2.97 -7.07 32.48
C SER A 21 3.18 -7.75 33.86
N PRO A 22 2.26 -7.70 34.87
CA PRO A 22 0.81 -7.60 34.73
C PRO A 22 0.03 -6.88 35.87
N VAL A 23 -1.21 -6.43 35.60
CA VAL A 23 -2.25 -6.44 36.65
C VAL A 23 -3.60 -6.86 36.08
N VAL A 24 -4.01 -8.05 36.53
CA VAL A 24 -5.36 -8.58 36.53
C VAL A 24 -6.30 -7.65 37.31
N SER A 25 -7.49 -7.41 36.79
CA SER A 25 -8.62 -6.93 37.59
C SER A 25 -9.84 -7.78 37.26
N ALA A 26 -10.04 -8.80 38.11
CA ALA A 26 -11.24 -9.62 38.13
C ALA A 26 -12.22 -9.02 39.15
N LYS A 27 -13.42 -8.70 38.69
CA LYS A 27 -14.61 -8.36 39.49
C LYS A 27 -15.79 -8.56 38.55
N GLY A 28 -16.82 -9.35 38.80
CA GLY A 28 -17.30 -10.18 39.88
C GLY A 28 -18.65 -10.71 39.36
N ALA A 29 -19.01 -11.92 39.74
CA ALA A 29 -20.18 -12.64 39.23
C ALA A 29 -21.52 -11.95 39.53
N ASP A 30 -22.53 -12.22 38.69
CA ASP A 30 -23.83 -12.68 39.18
C ASP A 30 -24.59 -13.45 38.07
N ALA A 31 -25.23 -14.54 38.50
CA ALA A 31 -26.06 -15.48 37.73
C ALA A 31 -27.41 -14.82 37.35
N LYS A 32 -28.40 -15.37 36.63
CA LYS A 32 -28.88 -16.71 36.28
C LYS A 32 -30.03 -16.46 35.28
N VAL A 33 -30.12 -17.15 34.13
CA VAL A 33 -31.44 -17.52 33.57
C VAL A 33 -31.32 -18.87 32.88
N GLU A 34 -32.25 -19.73 33.26
CA GLU A 34 -32.38 -21.14 32.92
C GLU A 34 -33.18 -21.29 31.61
N ARG A 35 -32.60 -22.08 30.71
CA ARG A 35 -33.17 -22.98 29.70
C ARG A 35 -34.69 -22.91 29.41
N ALA A 36 -35.02 -22.70 28.13
CA ALA A 36 -36.17 -23.33 27.49
C ALA A 36 -35.74 -23.87 26.12
N ALA A 37 -35.97 -25.17 25.92
CA ALA A 37 -35.77 -25.89 24.67
C ALA A 37 -36.79 -25.43 23.61
N MET A 38 -36.51 -25.59 22.31
CA MET A 38 -37.01 -26.74 21.51
C MET A 38 -36.81 -26.53 19.99
N VAL A 39 -36.56 -27.66 19.30
CA VAL A 39 -36.83 -27.99 17.88
C VAL A 39 -35.92 -27.46 16.76
N THR A 40 -35.02 -28.37 16.31
CA THR A 40 -34.82 -28.87 14.93
C THR A 40 -35.29 -28.01 13.75
N THR A 41 -34.41 -27.74 12.79
CA THR A 41 -34.51 -28.26 11.40
C THR A 41 -33.20 -27.96 10.66
N ALA A 42 -32.69 -28.97 9.97
CA ALA A 42 -31.52 -28.90 9.12
C ALA A 42 -31.72 -27.92 7.95
N ALA A 43 -30.73 -27.10 7.69
CA ALA A 43 -30.46 -26.58 6.36
C ALA A 43 -28.95 -26.56 6.20
N ASP A 44 -28.52 -27.37 5.22
CA ASP A 44 -27.18 -27.47 4.66
C ASP A 44 -26.58 -26.06 4.49
N ALA A 45 -25.67 -25.69 5.40
CA ALA A 45 -24.86 -24.50 5.25
C ALA A 45 -23.55 -24.98 4.63
N ASP A 46 -23.49 -24.87 3.30
CA ASP A 46 -22.25 -24.78 2.54
C ASP A 46 -21.21 -24.03 3.37
N PRO A 47 -20.05 -24.62 3.69
CA PRO A 47 -19.03 -23.90 4.43
C PRO A 47 -18.52 -22.81 3.48
N LEU A 48 -19.11 -21.62 3.58
CA LEU A 48 -18.52 -20.39 3.10
C LEU A 48 -17.15 -20.32 3.76
N GLU A 49 -16.12 -20.75 3.03
CA GLU A 49 -14.73 -20.57 3.41
C GLU A 49 -14.54 -19.07 3.64
N LEU A 50 -14.52 -18.66 4.91
CA LEU A 50 -14.04 -17.35 5.29
C LEU A 50 -12.61 -17.26 4.73
N PRO A 51 -12.30 -16.31 3.82
CA PRO A 51 -10.94 -16.17 3.36
C PRO A 51 -10.08 -15.81 4.57
N LYS A 52 -9.23 -16.77 4.96
CA LYS A 52 -8.17 -16.69 5.97
C LYS A 52 -7.71 -15.25 6.15
N ALA A 53 -8.08 -14.64 7.28
CA ALA A 53 -7.51 -13.37 7.73
C ALA A 53 -6.02 -13.63 8.02
N GLY A 54 -5.15 -13.19 7.11
CA GLY A 54 -3.72 -13.41 7.22
C GLY A 54 -2.84 -12.64 6.25
N ALA A 55 -3.41 -11.75 5.44
CA ALA A 55 -2.65 -10.78 4.68
C ALA A 55 -3.40 -9.46 4.79
N SER A 56 -2.75 -8.42 5.32
CA SER A 56 -3.23 -7.05 5.18
C SER A 56 -3.40 -6.79 3.69
N ARG A 57 -4.62 -6.96 3.18
CA ARG A 57 -4.91 -6.69 1.77
C ARG A 57 -4.79 -5.18 1.61
N SER A 58 -3.64 -4.73 1.12
CA SER A 58 -3.44 -3.34 0.74
C SER A 58 -4.60 -2.94 -0.16
N SER A 59 -5.40 -1.97 0.27
CA SER A 59 -6.53 -1.50 -0.54
C SER A 59 -6.00 -1.02 -1.89
N PRO A 60 -6.65 -1.41 -3.00
CA PRO A 60 -6.26 -0.93 -4.30
C PRO A 60 -6.45 0.59 -4.35
N VAL A 61 -5.42 1.31 -4.80
CA VAL A 61 -5.43 2.76 -4.99
C VAL A 61 -5.63 3.08 -6.47
N THR A 62 -6.29 4.20 -6.75
CA THR A 62 -6.38 4.72 -8.12
C THR A 62 -5.71 6.08 -8.21
N ILE A 63 -4.67 6.16 -9.04
CA ILE A 63 -3.85 7.36 -9.19
C ILE A 63 -3.83 7.75 -10.66
N VAL A 64 -4.18 9.02 -10.92
CA VAL A 64 -4.17 9.59 -12.26
C VAL A 64 -2.93 10.43 -12.44
N GLY A 65 -2.22 10.29 -13.55
CA GLY A 65 -1.04 11.10 -13.82
C GLY A 65 -0.48 10.89 -15.21
N CYS A 66 0.65 11.54 -15.44
CA CYS A 66 1.43 11.45 -16.66
C CYS A 66 2.45 10.33 -16.55
N LEU A 67 2.36 9.32 -17.42
CA LEU A 67 3.31 8.23 -17.42
C LEU A 67 4.56 8.64 -18.19
N GLU A 68 5.70 8.63 -17.51
CA GLU A 68 6.99 8.96 -18.07
C GLU A 68 7.97 7.81 -17.87
N ARG A 69 8.98 7.75 -18.75
CA ARG A 69 10.15 6.90 -18.57
C ARG A 69 11.25 7.73 -17.93
N ASP A 70 11.82 7.22 -16.86
CA ASP A 70 12.95 7.78 -16.12
C ASP A 70 14.03 6.71 -16.12
N ASP A 71 14.99 6.87 -17.02
CA ASP A 71 16.00 5.86 -17.35
C ASP A 71 15.37 4.49 -17.65
N ASP A 72 15.61 3.49 -16.80
CA ASP A 72 15.08 2.12 -16.91
C ASP A 72 13.78 1.90 -16.12
N ARG A 73 13.24 2.95 -15.51
CA ARG A 73 12.05 2.90 -14.65
C ARG A 73 10.90 3.71 -15.25
N PHE A 74 9.70 3.41 -14.80
CA PHE A 74 8.52 4.19 -15.14
C PHE A 74 8.10 5.02 -13.95
N LYS A 75 7.73 6.28 -14.19
CA LYS A 75 7.25 7.19 -13.15
C LYS A 75 5.95 7.85 -13.57
N LEU A 76 5.08 8.10 -12.60
CA LEU A 76 3.89 8.93 -12.74
C LEU A 76 4.20 10.35 -12.27
N LYS A 77 4.00 11.34 -13.12
CA LYS A 77 4.05 12.77 -12.83
C LYS A 77 2.66 13.37 -12.73
N ASP A 78 2.59 14.56 -12.16
CA ASP A 78 1.34 15.32 -12.00
C ASP A 78 0.21 14.47 -11.44
N THR A 79 0.56 13.72 -10.39
CA THR A 79 -0.32 12.73 -9.80
C THR A 79 -1.49 13.42 -9.10
N THR A 80 -2.68 12.94 -9.40
CA THR A 80 -3.95 13.43 -8.90
C THR A 80 -4.80 12.24 -8.45
N GLY A 81 -5.74 12.51 -7.53
CA GLY A 81 -6.52 11.49 -6.84
C GLY A 81 -6.43 11.64 -5.33
N GLU A 82 -7.40 11.07 -4.63
CA GLU A 82 -7.45 11.01 -3.16
C GLU A 82 -6.28 10.15 -2.63
N ASP A 83 -5.99 9.05 -3.32
CA ASP A 83 -4.96 8.08 -2.94
C ASP A 83 -3.55 8.47 -3.43
N ALA A 84 -3.42 9.56 -4.20
CA ALA A 84 -2.16 9.96 -4.79
C ALA A 84 -1.24 10.61 -3.74
N PRO A 85 -0.02 10.08 -3.51
CA PRO A 85 0.94 10.74 -2.63
C PRO A 85 1.24 12.17 -3.08
N ARG A 86 1.26 13.08 -2.10
CA ARG A 86 1.58 14.49 -2.33
C ARG A 86 2.91 14.82 -1.68
N ALA A 87 3.73 15.58 -2.39
CA ALA A 87 4.97 16.11 -1.85
C ALA A 87 4.67 17.39 -1.06
N ARG A 88 5.39 17.59 0.04
CA ARG A 88 5.46 18.88 0.74
C ARG A 88 6.90 19.34 0.72
N SER A 89 7.15 20.55 0.23
CA SER A 89 8.48 21.15 0.24
C SER A 89 8.52 22.30 1.25
N TRP A 90 9.62 22.37 2.01
CA TRP A 90 9.87 23.41 3.03
C TRP A 90 10.93 24.43 2.56
N LYS A 91 11.40 24.31 1.31
CA LYS A 91 12.61 25.00 0.81
C LYS A 91 12.52 26.53 0.85
N SER A 92 11.32 27.11 0.94
CA SER A 92 11.11 28.57 1.02
C SER A 92 10.56 29.06 2.37
N GLY A 93 10.63 28.27 3.44
CA GLY A 93 10.05 28.64 4.75
C GLY A 93 8.51 28.61 4.79
N PHE A 94 7.86 28.28 3.67
CA PHE A 94 6.42 28.07 3.55
C PHE A 94 6.14 26.65 3.04
N LEU A 95 5.15 25.99 3.63
CA LEU A 95 4.74 24.63 3.27
C LEU A 95 3.95 24.65 1.96
N LYS A 96 4.64 24.43 0.83
CA LYS A 96 3.98 24.22 -0.46
C LYS A 96 3.66 22.73 -0.65
N LYS A 97 2.38 22.43 -0.90
CA LYS A 97 1.91 21.08 -1.27
C LYS A 97 1.94 20.96 -2.80
N SER A 98 2.64 19.97 -3.33
CA SER A 98 2.75 19.71 -4.76
C SER A 98 2.45 18.25 -5.07
N SER A 99 2.19 17.93 -6.35
CA SER A 99 2.18 16.55 -6.85
C SER A 99 3.53 15.90 -6.59
N ALA A 100 3.53 14.66 -6.09
CA ALA A 100 4.74 13.86 -5.99
C ALA A 100 4.95 13.09 -7.30
N SER A 101 6.21 12.77 -7.60
CA SER A 101 6.50 11.77 -8.63
C SER A 101 6.43 10.39 -7.99
N LEU A 102 5.72 9.46 -8.61
CA LEU A 102 5.58 8.09 -8.12
C LEU A 102 6.27 7.10 -9.03
N ALA A 103 6.96 6.12 -8.45
CA ALA A 103 7.46 4.99 -9.23
C ALA A 103 6.30 4.06 -9.60
N VAL A 104 6.38 3.47 -10.78
CA VAL A 104 5.37 2.54 -11.29
C VAL A 104 6.07 1.27 -11.74
N SER A 105 5.65 0.13 -11.20
CA SER A 105 6.10 -1.19 -11.64
C SER A 105 4.93 -2.05 -12.07
N ASP A 106 5.15 -2.82 -13.12
CA ASP A 106 4.19 -3.80 -13.60
C ASP A 106 4.82 -5.19 -13.45
N PRO A 107 4.69 -5.82 -12.26
CA PRO A 107 5.29 -7.12 -12.01
C PRO A 107 4.70 -8.23 -12.89
N SER A 108 3.49 -8.02 -13.43
CA SER A 108 2.82 -8.98 -14.30
C SER A 108 3.08 -8.74 -15.79
N ASN A 109 3.75 -7.64 -16.16
CA ASN A 109 3.94 -7.19 -17.55
C ASN A 109 2.63 -7.11 -18.36
N ARG A 110 1.48 -6.85 -17.70
CA ARG A 110 0.16 -6.81 -18.35
C ARG A 110 -0.27 -5.41 -18.77
N ALA A 111 0.19 -4.39 -18.05
CA ALA A 111 -0.18 -3.00 -18.26
C ALA A 111 0.57 -2.34 -19.42
N LYS A 112 1.60 -3.01 -19.98
CA LYS A 112 2.38 -2.53 -21.14
C LYS A 112 2.81 -1.06 -20.96
N LEU A 113 3.37 -0.73 -19.79
CA LEU A 113 3.84 0.62 -19.45
C LEU A 113 4.63 1.33 -20.57
N PRO A 114 5.54 0.64 -21.31
CA PRO A 114 6.27 1.25 -22.43
C PRO A 114 5.37 1.88 -23.51
N SER A 115 4.20 1.30 -23.79
CA SER A 115 3.26 1.76 -24.83
C SER A 115 2.43 2.98 -24.41
N HIS A 116 2.51 3.34 -23.14
CA HIS A 116 1.72 4.42 -22.53
C HIS A 116 2.57 5.62 -22.10
N VAL A 117 3.88 5.59 -22.37
CA VAL A 117 4.76 6.72 -22.07
C VAL A 117 4.32 7.96 -22.85
N GLY A 118 4.30 9.11 -22.16
CA GLY A 118 3.85 10.40 -22.69
C GLY A 118 2.34 10.59 -22.66
N GLN A 119 1.56 9.60 -22.20
CA GLN A 119 0.10 9.69 -22.11
C GLN A 119 -0.35 9.98 -20.68
N ARG A 120 -1.52 10.62 -20.57
CA ARG A 120 -2.23 10.73 -19.30
C ARG A 120 -3.02 9.45 -19.04
N VAL A 121 -2.77 8.81 -17.89
CA VAL A 121 -3.32 7.50 -17.54
C VAL A 121 -3.90 7.50 -16.14
N SER A 122 -4.89 6.64 -15.92
CA SER A 122 -5.35 6.20 -14.60
C SER A 122 -4.72 4.84 -14.32
N VAL A 123 -4.02 4.73 -13.20
CA VAL A 123 -3.35 3.49 -12.77
C VAL A 123 -4.04 3.01 -11.51
N THR A 124 -4.55 1.78 -11.55
CA THR A 124 -5.09 1.11 -10.37
C THR A 124 -4.15 -0.01 -9.95
N GLY A 125 -3.79 -0.04 -8.68
CA GLY A 125 -2.78 -0.95 -8.19
C GLY A 125 -2.63 -0.92 -6.68
N THR A 126 -1.58 -1.56 -6.16
CA THR A 126 -1.24 -1.51 -4.74
C THR A 126 -0.06 -0.57 -4.55
N LEU A 127 -0.19 0.38 -3.62
CA LEU A 127 0.89 1.30 -3.27
C LEU A 127 1.76 0.67 -2.16
N VAL A 128 3.03 0.41 -2.47
CA VAL A 128 4.04 -0.13 -1.55
C VAL A 128 5.24 0.79 -1.61
N ASP A 129 5.67 1.36 -0.48
CA ASP A 129 6.87 2.22 -0.40
C ASP A 129 6.95 3.34 -1.46
N ARG A 130 5.82 4.02 -1.73
CA ARG A 130 5.66 5.06 -2.78
C ARG A 130 5.85 4.56 -4.23
N GLU A 131 5.73 3.26 -4.43
CA GLU A 131 5.70 2.61 -5.72
C GLU A 131 4.34 1.96 -5.95
N VAL A 132 3.73 2.22 -7.09
CA VAL A 132 2.47 1.60 -7.48
C VAL A 132 2.78 0.35 -8.28
N GLN A 133 2.41 -0.81 -7.73
CA GLN A 133 2.38 -2.06 -8.48
C GLN A 133 1.08 -2.11 -9.27
N VAL A 134 1.19 -1.94 -10.58
CA VAL A 134 0.06 -1.82 -11.48
C VAL A 134 -0.69 -3.13 -11.59
N ARG A 135 -2.02 -3.06 -11.43
CA ARG A 135 -2.94 -4.15 -11.76
C ARG A 135 -3.71 -3.87 -13.03
N SER A 136 -4.11 -2.61 -13.24
CA SER A 136 -4.75 -2.15 -14.47
C SER A 136 -4.34 -0.72 -14.77
N LEU A 137 -4.34 -0.39 -16.06
CA LEU A 137 -4.03 0.92 -16.57
C LEU A 137 -5.09 1.31 -17.60
N GLN A 138 -5.61 2.52 -17.48
CA GLN A 138 -6.54 3.09 -18.43
C GLN A 138 -5.97 4.38 -19.00
N ARG A 139 -5.91 4.48 -20.34
CA ARG A 139 -5.56 5.73 -21.01
C ARG A 139 -6.71 6.73 -20.85
N LEU A 140 -6.40 7.93 -20.36
CA LEU A 140 -7.35 9.05 -20.25
C LEU A 140 -7.15 10.09 -21.34
N ALA A 141 -5.90 10.33 -21.77
CA ALA A 141 -5.59 11.20 -22.90
C ALA A 141 -4.40 10.66 -23.70
N ALA A 142 -4.33 11.04 -24.97
CA ALA A 142 -3.25 10.65 -25.88
C ALA A 142 -1.90 11.32 -25.54
N SER A 143 -1.93 12.43 -24.80
CA SER A 143 -0.74 13.14 -24.34
C SER A 143 -0.92 13.70 -22.93
N CYS A 144 0.21 13.98 -22.29
CA CYS A 144 0.27 14.87 -21.15
C CYS A 144 -0.09 16.30 -21.59
N GLY A 145 -1.00 16.93 -20.85
CA GLY A 145 -1.35 18.33 -21.07
C GLY A 145 -0.22 19.21 -20.55
N ASN A 146 0.14 20.22 -21.33
CA ASN A 146 1.19 21.19 -21.02
C ASN A 146 0.70 22.25 -20.04
#